data_AF-A0A1G2AQ40-F1
#
_entry.id   AF-A0A1G2AQ40-F1
#
_cell.length_a   1.000
_cell.length_b   1.000
_cell.length_c   1.000
_cell.angle_alpha   90.00
_cell.angle_beta   90.00
_cell.angle_gamma   90.00
#
_symmetry.space_group_name_H-M   'P 1'
#
loop_
_entity.id
_entity.type
_entity.pdbx_description
1 polymer ?
#
loop_
_entity_poly.entity_id
_entity_poly.type
_entity_poly.pdbx_seq_one_letter_code
_entity_poly.pdbx_strand_id
1 'polypeptide(L)'
;MLENILFLPFFLLLAPIIGIMSITFLNPFSSLFVGITCLLFLIANKLPKHIRMTVILSMCLGIILTWFSLMLSYQEIPNNINVLEKPIASGGFPLKAFEYPHPPMGADFPPIQTWSLFYKNFFFWLLVSVPMIMLLRSKISKVIFMRTALILTLSLWVTAGGLGYLLLKFD
;
A
#
# COMPACT_ATOMS: atom_id res chain seq x y z
N MET A 1 -3.05 -25.72 14.35
CA MET A 1 -2.68 -26.14 12.98
C MET A 1 -3.71 -25.67 11.96
N LEU A 2 -5.03 -25.71 12.26
CA LEU A 2 -6.11 -25.20 11.38
C LEU A 2 -6.02 -23.70 11.03
N GLU A 3 -5.51 -22.84 11.92
CA GLU A 3 -5.43 -21.39 11.68
C GLU A 3 -4.55 -21.00 10.48
N ASN A 4 -3.52 -21.78 10.15
CA ASN A 4 -2.65 -21.47 9.00
C ASN A 4 -3.32 -21.80 7.64
N ILE A 5 -4.38 -22.61 7.62
CA ILE A 5 -4.96 -23.20 6.40
C ILE A 5 -5.96 -22.25 5.72
N LEU A 6 -6.59 -21.33 6.46
CA LEU A 6 -7.55 -20.35 5.91
C LEU A 6 -6.90 -19.03 5.46
N PHE A 7 -5.73 -18.69 6.02
CA PHE A 7 -5.03 -17.43 5.72
C PHE A 7 -4.38 -17.42 4.34
N LEU A 8 -3.75 -18.54 3.99
CA LEU A 8 -2.99 -18.69 2.76
C LEU A 8 -3.88 -18.66 1.50
N PRO A 9 -5.03 -19.37 1.41
CA PRO A 9 -5.83 -19.38 0.19
C PRO A 9 -6.49 -18.04 -0.13
N PHE A 10 -6.92 -17.25 0.87
CA PHE A 10 -7.54 -15.94 0.62
C PHE A 10 -6.52 -14.91 0.13
N PHE A 11 -5.31 -14.91 0.72
CA PHE A 11 -4.18 -14.11 0.23
C PHE A 11 -3.76 -14.55 -1.18
N LEU A 12 -3.69 -15.85 -1.43
CA LEU A 12 -3.38 -16.42 -2.75
C LEU A 12 -4.46 -16.15 -3.81
N LEU A 13 -5.69 -15.80 -3.44
CA LEU A 13 -6.77 -15.49 -4.39
C LEU A 13 -6.78 -14.01 -4.79
N LEU A 14 -6.56 -13.10 -3.84
CA LEU A 14 -6.59 -11.65 -4.08
C LEU A 14 -5.25 -11.07 -4.54
N ALA A 15 -4.12 -11.62 -4.08
CA ALA A 15 -2.80 -11.15 -4.49
C ALA A 15 -2.54 -11.26 -6.00
N PRO A 16 -2.98 -12.33 -6.72
CA PRO A 16 -2.88 -12.39 -8.17
C PRO A 16 -3.74 -11.35 -8.87
N ILE A 17 -4.95 -11.07 -8.36
CA ILE A 17 -5.85 -10.05 -8.95
C ILE A 17 -5.20 -8.66 -8.81
N ILE A 18 -4.69 -8.34 -7.63
CA ILE A 18 -3.97 -7.08 -7.38
C ILE A 18 -2.69 -7.01 -8.22
N GLY A 19 -1.97 -8.13 -8.36
CA GLY A 19 -0.78 -8.24 -9.21
C GLY A 19 -1.09 -8.03 -10.69
N ILE A 20 -2.17 -8.62 -11.21
CA ILE A 20 -2.62 -8.43 -12.59
C ILE A 20 -3.01 -6.96 -12.79
N MET A 21 -3.85 -6.38 -11.92
CA MET A 21 -4.25 -4.97 -12.03
C MET A 21 -3.04 -4.02 -12.00
N SER A 22 -2.05 -4.34 -11.18
CA SER A 22 -0.78 -3.59 -11.10
C SER A 22 -0.01 -3.66 -12.43
N ILE A 23 0.16 -4.85 -12.98
CA ILE A 23 0.92 -5.07 -14.23
C ILE A 23 0.22 -4.44 -15.43
N THR A 24 -1.10 -4.57 -15.53
CA THR A 24 -1.84 -4.18 -16.74
C THR A 24 -2.19 -2.70 -16.80
N PHE A 25 -2.40 -2.03 -15.68
CA PHE A 25 -3.00 -0.70 -15.69
C PHE A 25 -2.10 0.42 -15.16
N LEU A 26 -1.08 0.15 -14.34
CA LEU A 26 -0.38 1.21 -13.60
C LEU A 26 1.12 1.35 -13.83
N ASN A 27 1.76 0.42 -14.55
CA ASN A 27 3.22 0.24 -14.74
C ASN A 27 3.79 -0.94 -13.89
N PRO A 28 4.75 -1.74 -14.41
CA PRO A 28 5.44 -2.81 -13.68
C PRO A 28 6.01 -2.43 -12.30
N PHE A 29 6.28 -1.16 -12.00
CA PHE A 29 6.71 -0.77 -10.64
C PHE A 29 5.61 -0.97 -9.58
N SER A 30 4.32 -0.84 -9.92
CA SER A 30 3.25 -1.24 -9.01
C SER A 30 3.29 -2.75 -8.71
N SER A 31 3.74 -3.58 -9.65
CA SER A 31 3.93 -5.02 -9.43
C SER A 31 5.13 -5.32 -8.51
N LEU A 32 6.15 -4.47 -8.50
CA LEU A 32 7.28 -4.58 -7.58
C LEU A 32 6.84 -4.32 -6.13
N PHE A 33 5.88 -3.42 -5.89
CA PHE A 33 5.26 -3.26 -4.57
C PHE A 33 4.59 -4.57 -4.10
N VAL A 34 3.76 -5.17 -4.96
CA VAL A 34 3.10 -6.46 -4.66
C VAL A 34 4.15 -7.56 -4.41
N GLY A 35 5.18 -7.64 -5.25
CA GLY A 35 6.28 -8.60 -5.13
C GLY A 35 7.05 -8.47 -3.81
N ILE A 36 7.44 -7.26 -3.41
CA ILE A 36 8.08 -6.98 -2.12
C ILE A 36 7.16 -7.41 -0.98
N THR A 37 5.88 -7.06 -1.07
CA THR A 37 4.91 -7.38 -0.02
C THR A 37 4.76 -8.90 0.14
N CYS A 38 4.59 -9.63 -0.97
CA CYS A 38 4.56 -11.10 -0.98
C CYS A 38 5.84 -11.72 -0.42
N LEU A 39 7.02 -11.21 -0.80
CA LEU A 39 8.30 -11.70 -0.29
C LEU A 39 8.39 -11.52 1.22
N LEU A 40 8.02 -10.34 1.73
CA LEU A 40 8.00 -10.06 3.17
C LEU A 40 7.02 -10.98 3.91
N PHE A 41 5.86 -11.29 3.33
CA PHE A 41 4.91 -12.27 3.88
C PHE A 41 5.50 -13.69 3.95
N LEU A 42 6.20 -14.12 2.90
CA LEU A 42 6.87 -15.42 2.86
C LEU A 42 7.97 -15.53 3.93
N ILE A 43 8.77 -14.47 4.09
CA ILE A 43 9.80 -14.39 5.14
C ILE A 43 9.14 -14.43 6.51
N ALA A 44 8.10 -13.62 6.74
CA ALA A 44 7.37 -13.58 8.01
C ALA A 44 6.76 -14.94 8.37
N ASN A 45 6.32 -15.72 7.39
CA ASN A 45 5.73 -17.03 7.63
C ASN A 45 6.71 -18.06 8.22
N LYS A 46 8.02 -17.86 8.04
CA LYS A 46 9.08 -18.70 8.64
C LYS A 46 9.41 -18.34 10.09
N LEU A 47 8.83 -17.26 10.64
CA LEU A 47 9.12 -16.79 11.99
C LEU A 47 8.26 -17.48 13.06
N PRO A 48 8.70 -17.52 14.33
CA PRO A 48 7.89 -18.00 15.45
C PRO A 48 6.54 -17.30 15.54
N LYS A 49 5.47 -18.02 15.94
CA LYS A 49 4.08 -17.53 15.91
C LYS A 49 3.93 -16.12 16.48
N HIS A 50 4.58 -15.83 17.61
CA HIS A 50 4.47 -14.53 18.29
C HIS A 50 5.15 -13.37 17.53
N ILE A 51 6.27 -13.62 16.87
CA ILE A 51 6.98 -12.63 16.02
C ILE A 51 6.22 -12.48 14.70
N ARG A 52 5.87 -13.61 14.07
CA ARG A 52 5.15 -13.66 12.79
C ARG A 52 3.89 -12.80 12.78
N MET A 53 3.05 -12.91 13.81
CA MET A 53 1.82 -12.12 13.88
C MET A 53 2.10 -10.62 13.99
N THR A 54 3.13 -10.25 14.75
CA THR A 54 3.54 -8.85 14.88
C THR A 54 4.01 -8.32 13.53
N VAL A 55 4.88 -9.05 12.83
CA VAL A 55 5.39 -8.66 11.51
C VAL A 55 4.26 -8.54 10.48
N ILE A 56 3.38 -9.53 10.39
CA ILE A 56 2.25 -9.52 9.45
C ILE A 56 1.32 -8.33 9.70
N LEU A 57 0.94 -8.09 10.96
CA LEU A 57 0.07 -6.97 11.31
C LEU A 57 0.74 -5.62 11.03
N SER A 58 2.04 -5.48 11.31
CA SER A 58 2.80 -4.27 11.01
C SER A 58 2.87 -4.03 9.51
N MET A 59 3.08 -5.08 8.70
CA MET A 59 3.05 -4.95 7.25
C MET A 59 1.68 -4.48 6.75
N CYS A 60 0.59 -5.14 7.18
CA CYS A 60 -0.76 -4.77 6.77
C CYS A 60 -1.10 -3.33 7.15
N LEU A 61 -0.77 -2.93 8.39
CA LEU A 61 -1.00 -1.57 8.86
C LEU A 61 -0.12 -0.56 8.09
N GLY A 62 1.13 -0.89 7.80
CA GLY A 62 2.02 -0.03 7.01
C GLY A 62 1.49 0.20 5.59
N ILE A 63 0.96 -0.84 4.94
CA ILE A 63 0.29 -0.74 3.63
C ILE A 63 -0.90 0.22 3.71
N ILE A 64 -1.78 0.00 4.70
CA ILE A 64 -2.96 0.84 4.91
C ILE A 64 -2.54 2.30 5.11
N LEU A 65 -1.62 2.55 6.05
CA LEU A 65 -1.13 3.91 6.33
C LEU A 65 -0.49 4.56 5.11
N THR A 66 0.24 3.82 4.28
CA THR A 66 0.84 4.34 3.06
C THR A 66 -0.23 4.87 2.10
N TRP A 67 -1.25 4.06 1.81
CA TRP A 67 -2.32 4.46 0.90
C TRP A 67 -3.18 5.58 1.47
N PHE A 68 -3.56 5.51 2.75
CA PHE A 68 -4.29 6.59 3.40
C PHE A 68 -3.48 7.89 3.41
N SER A 69 -2.18 7.82 3.72
CA SER A 69 -1.32 9.00 3.69
C SER A 69 -1.29 9.64 2.31
N LEU A 70 -1.23 8.83 1.25
CA LEU A 70 -1.21 9.30 -0.12
C LEU A 70 -2.52 10.02 -0.48
N MET A 71 -3.67 9.41 -0.17
CA MET A 71 -4.99 9.97 -0.47
C MET A 71 -5.27 11.25 0.34
N LEU A 72 -4.93 11.25 1.64
CA LEU A 72 -5.21 12.38 2.53
C LEU A 72 -4.25 13.55 2.35
N SER A 73 -3.06 13.32 1.80
CA SER A 73 -2.09 14.38 1.50
C SER A 73 -2.24 14.95 0.09
N TYR A 74 -3.30 14.57 -0.63
CA TYR A 74 -3.62 15.18 -1.91
C TYR A 74 -3.88 16.67 -1.73
N GLN A 75 -3.11 17.48 -2.43
CA GLN A 75 -3.23 18.93 -2.41
C GLN A 75 -3.06 19.49 -3.81
N GLU A 76 -4.01 20.35 -4.21
CA GLU A 76 -3.91 21.13 -5.45
C GLU A 76 -2.79 22.17 -5.32
N ILE A 77 -1.97 22.26 -6.37
CA ILE A 77 -0.89 23.24 -6.49
C ILE A 77 -1.51 24.50 -7.10
N PRO A 78 -1.38 25.68 -6.49
CA PRO A 78 -1.96 26.91 -7.02
C PRO A 78 -1.44 27.18 -8.43
N ASN A 79 -2.37 27.20 -9.39
CA ASN A 79 -2.06 27.29 -10.81
C ASN A 79 -1.41 28.64 -11.13
N ASN A 80 -0.27 28.59 -11.80
CA ASN A 80 0.23 29.74 -12.57
C ASN A 80 -0.29 29.52 -13.99
N ILE A 81 -1.31 30.28 -14.38
CA ILE A 81 -2.18 30.10 -15.58
C ILE A 81 -1.37 30.00 -16.90
N ASN A 82 -0.07 30.32 -16.87
CA ASN A 82 0.78 30.43 -18.05
C ASN A 82 1.67 29.20 -18.35
N VAL A 83 1.56 28.07 -17.63
CA VAL A 83 2.39 26.87 -17.92
C VAL A 83 1.56 25.59 -17.87
N LEU A 84 1.11 25.13 -19.05
CA LEU A 84 0.35 23.88 -19.21
C LEU A 84 1.11 22.60 -18.82
N GLU A 85 2.45 22.66 -18.73
CA GLU A 85 3.29 21.48 -18.50
C GLU A 85 3.58 21.18 -17.02
N LYS A 86 3.02 21.96 -16.08
CA LYS A 86 3.27 21.78 -14.64
C LYS A 86 2.21 20.91 -13.97
N PRO A 87 2.59 20.12 -12.93
CA PRO A 87 1.64 19.33 -12.18
C PRO A 87 0.62 20.23 -11.46
N ILE A 88 -0.65 19.81 -11.46
CA ILE A 88 -1.78 20.55 -10.87
C ILE A 88 -2.02 20.18 -9.41
N ALA A 89 -1.50 19.05 -8.97
CA ALA A 89 -1.65 18.57 -7.63
C ALA A 89 -0.46 17.71 -7.24
N SER A 90 -0.36 17.43 -5.95
CA SER A 90 0.59 16.46 -5.44
C SER A 90 0.05 15.69 -4.25
N GLY A 91 0.62 14.52 -4.02
CA GLY A 91 0.24 13.65 -2.93
C GLY A 91 1.43 12.82 -2.45
N GLY A 92 1.38 12.43 -1.19
CA GLY A 92 2.38 11.65 -0.50
C GLY A 92 2.80 12.35 0.78
N PHE A 93 2.72 11.61 1.88
CA PHE A 93 3.22 12.02 3.19
C PHE A 93 3.99 10.87 3.83
N PRO A 94 5.13 11.12 4.49
CA PRO A 94 5.75 12.44 4.70
C PRO A 94 6.52 12.98 3.50
N LEU A 95 6.86 12.13 2.52
CA LEU A 95 7.54 12.53 1.30
C LEU A 95 6.52 12.71 0.18
N LYS A 96 6.65 13.79 -0.59
CA LYS A 96 5.86 14.01 -1.81
C LYS A 96 6.11 12.87 -2.78
N ALA A 97 5.15 11.97 -2.94
CA ALA A 97 5.34 10.72 -3.69
C ALA A 97 4.95 10.90 -5.16
N PHE A 98 3.81 11.52 -5.43
CA PHE A 98 3.26 11.70 -6.76
C PHE A 98 2.95 13.17 -7.04
N GLU A 99 3.25 13.58 -8.26
CA GLU A 99 2.82 14.85 -8.85
C GLU A 99 1.84 14.52 -9.96
N TYR A 100 0.64 15.09 -9.90
CA TYR A 100 -0.46 14.76 -10.78
C TYR A 100 -0.48 15.72 -11.98
N PRO A 101 -0.50 15.21 -13.21
CA PRO A 101 -0.48 16.00 -14.45
C PRO A 101 -1.81 16.76 -14.72
N HIS A 102 -1.77 17.73 -15.64
CA HIS A 102 -2.95 18.50 -16.05
C HIS A 102 -3.82 17.67 -17.04
N PRO A 103 -5.16 17.61 -16.89
CA PRO A 103 -6.06 16.98 -17.88
C PRO A 103 -6.04 17.76 -19.22
N PRO A 104 -6.42 17.17 -20.38
CA PRO A 104 -7.22 15.94 -20.54
C PRO A 104 -6.42 14.65 -20.66
N MET A 105 -5.08 14.74 -20.68
CA MET A 105 -4.18 13.60 -20.76
C MET A 105 -3.28 13.69 -19.54
N GLY A 106 -3.74 13.14 -18.41
CA GLY A 106 -2.76 12.73 -17.44
C GLY A 106 -1.83 11.71 -18.11
N ALA A 107 -0.55 11.67 -17.76
CA ALA A 107 0.34 10.68 -18.32
C ALA A 107 -0.30 9.29 -18.15
N ASP A 108 -0.46 8.53 -19.26
CA ASP A 108 -1.09 7.20 -19.29
C ASP A 108 -0.65 6.30 -18.13
N PHE A 109 0.57 6.52 -17.62
CA PHE A 109 1.06 5.92 -16.39
C PHE A 109 1.77 6.94 -15.49
N PRO A 110 1.77 6.72 -14.16
CA PRO A 110 2.61 7.47 -13.24
C PRO A 110 4.09 7.39 -13.63
N PRO A 111 4.83 8.52 -13.65
CA PRO A 111 6.25 8.54 -14.03
C PRO A 111 7.10 7.61 -13.17
N ILE A 112 8.11 6.95 -13.74
CA ILE A 112 8.94 5.98 -13.00
C ILE A 112 9.63 6.60 -11.77
N GLN A 113 9.96 7.90 -11.85
CA GLN A 113 10.68 8.62 -10.81
C GLN A 113 9.86 8.75 -9.50
N THR A 114 8.53 8.81 -9.57
CA THR A 114 7.63 8.98 -8.41
C THR A 114 7.58 7.74 -7.52
N TRP A 115 7.72 6.55 -8.11
CA TRP A 115 7.68 5.27 -7.40
C TRP A 115 8.79 5.15 -6.34
N SER A 116 9.96 5.75 -6.58
CA SER A 116 11.06 5.73 -5.60
C SER A 116 10.67 6.40 -4.27
N LEU A 117 9.92 7.51 -4.33
CA LEU A 117 9.43 8.24 -3.17
C LEU A 117 8.25 7.51 -2.52
N PHE A 118 7.40 6.86 -3.32
CA PHE A 118 6.35 5.96 -2.82
C PHE A 118 6.95 4.82 -1.96
N TYR A 119 8.02 4.14 -2.39
CA TYR A 119 8.64 3.08 -1.58
C TYR A 119 9.30 3.61 -0.30
N LYS A 120 9.87 4.82 -0.34
CA LYS A 120 10.40 5.45 0.88
C LYS A 120 9.28 5.77 1.88
N ASN A 121 8.13 6.25 1.40
CA ASN A 121 6.94 6.41 2.24
C ASN A 121 6.45 5.06 2.78
N PHE A 122 6.40 4.03 1.93
CA PHE A 122 6.02 2.70 2.36
C PHE A 122 6.93 2.17 3.49
N PHE A 123 8.25 2.32 3.31
CA PHE A 123 9.21 1.94 4.34
C PHE A 123 9.03 2.76 5.63
N PHE A 124 8.84 4.08 5.52
CA PHE A 124 8.54 4.93 6.67
C PHE A 124 7.31 4.45 7.44
N TRP A 125 6.19 4.23 6.75
CA TRP A 125 4.96 3.77 7.38
C TRP A 125 5.05 2.35 7.94
N LEU A 126 5.87 1.50 7.34
CA LEU A 126 6.20 0.18 7.88
C LEU A 126 7.02 0.27 9.18
N LEU A 127 7.93 1.25 9.32
CA LEU A 127 8.61 1.50 10.59
C LEU A 127 7.67 2.05 11.65
N VAL A 128 6.76 2.96 11.27
CA VAL A 128 5.76 3.55 12.18
C VAL A 128 4.74 2.51 12.65
N SER A 129 4.37 1.55 11.80
CA SER A 129 3.39 0.53 12.16
C SER A 129 3.89 -0.46 13.22
N VAL A 130 5.21 -0.72 13.29
CA VAL A 130 5.80 -1.64 14.28
C VAL A 130 5.49 -1.24 15.73
N PRO A 131 5.84 -0.02 16.21
CA PRO A 131 5.50 0.38 17.57
C PRO A 131 3.99 0.46 17.78
N MET A 132 3.19 0.87 16.79
CA MET A 132 1.72 0.90 16.91
C MET A 132 1.15 -0.50 17.18
N ILE A 133 1.59 -1.51 16.43
CA ILE A 133 1.16 -2.90 16.64
C ILE A 133 1.68 -3.44 17.97
N MET A 134 2.92 -3.13 18.36
CA MET A 134 3.46 -3.55 19.65
C MET A 134 2.64 -3.01 20.83
N LEU A 135 2.20 -1.74 20.77
CA LEU A 135 1.34 -1.14 21.78
C LEU A 135 -0.03 -1.81 21.83
N LEU A 136 -0.62 -2.08 20.65
CA LEU A 136 -1.93 -2.74 20.53
C LEU A 136 -1.88 -4.21 20.96
N ARG A 137 -0.72 -4.88 20.80
CA ARG A 137 -0.51 -6.30 21.11
C ARG A 137 -0.80 -6.65 22.57
N SER A 138 -0.51 -5.73 23.50
CA SER A 138 -0.77 -5.91 24.93
C SER A 138 -2.26 -6.17 25.25
N LYS A 139 -3.17 -5.80 24.35
CA LYS A 139 -4.63 -5.90 24.53
C LYS A 139 -5.30 -7.01 23.73
N ILE A 140 -4.54 -7.89 23.04
CA ILE A 140 -5.13 -8.85 22.09
C ILE A 140 -5.32 -10.24 22.74
N SER A 141 -6.58 -10.57 23.07
CA SER A 141 -7.03 -11.90 23.52
C SER A 141 -7.29 -12.87 22.34
N LYS A 142 -7.66 -14.14 22.61
CA LYS A 142 -7.98 -15.23 21.64
C LYS A 142 -8.73 -14.84 20.33
N VAL A 143 -9.40 -13.69 20.27
CA VAL A 143 -9.95 -13.05 19.05
C VAL A 143 -8.86 -12.61 18.03
N ILE A 144 -7.57 -12.85 18.32
CA ILE A 144 -6.40 -12.52 17.47
C ILE A 144 -6.60 -12.99 16.02
N PHE A 145 -7.10 -14.21 15.83
CA PHE A 145 -7.20 -14.81 14.50
C PHE A 145 -8.15 -14.04 13.58
N MET A 146 -9.40 -13.82 14.01
CA MET A 146 -10.39 -13.07 13.22
C MET A 146 -9.95 -11.63 12.96
N ARG A 147 -9.34 -10.98 13.95
CA ARG A 147 -8.82 -9.61 13.80
C ARG A 147 -7.68 -9.53 12.78
N THR A 148 -6.79 -10.52 12.78
CA THR A 148 -5.68 -10.54 11.81
C THR A 148 -6.20 -10.80 10.41
N ALA A 149 -7.14 -11.73 10.24
CA ALA A 149 -7.74 -12.01 8.93
C ALA A 149 -8.44 -10.77 8.38
N LEU A 150 -9.21 -10.07 9.22
CA LEU A 150 -9.86 -8.82 8.88
C LEU A 150 -8.87 -7.74 8.44
N ILE A 151 -7.79 -7.54 9.20
CA ILE A 151 -6.76 -6.53 8.88
C ILE A 151 -6.05 -6.86 7.56
N LEU A 152 -5.77 -8.15 7.32
CA LEU A 152 -5.21 -8.59 6.05
C LEU A 152 -6.16 -8.30 4.88
N THR A 153 -7.42 -8.73 4.98
CA THR A 153 -8.43 -8.46 3.95
C THR A 153 -8.60 -6.96 3.70
N LEU A 154 -8.63 -6.15 4.76
CA LEU A 154 -8.68 -4.69 4.64
C LEU A 154 -7.47 -4.13 3.90
N SER A 155 -6.25 -4.62 4.19
CA SER A 155 -5.03 -4.15 3.51
C SER A 155 -5.05 -4.43 2.00
N LEU A 156 -5.63 -5.56 1.58
CA LEU A 156 -5.81 -5.93 0.17
C LEU A 156 -6.80 -4.99 -0.52
N TRP A 157 -7.95 -4.73 0.11
CA TRP A 157 -8.95 -3.78 -0.41
C TRP A 157 -8.41 -2.35 -0.50
N VAL A 158 -7.69 -1.89 0.52
CA VAL A 158 -7.04 -0.57 0.51
C VAL A 158 -5.99 -0.49 -0.59
N THR A 159 -5.26 -1.58 -0.86
CA THR A 159 -4.32 -1.62 -1.98
C THR A 159 -5.04 -1.53 -3.32
N ALA A 160 -6.11 -2.30 -3.53
CA ALA A 160 -6.91 -2.23 -4.75
C ALA A 160 -7.51 -0.83 -4.95
N GLY A 161 -8.06 -0.23 -3.90
CA GLY A 161 -8.60 1.14 -3.93
C GLY A 161 -7.52 2.20 -4.17
N GLY A 162 -6.32 2.02 -3.61
CA GLY A 162 -5.17 2.88 -3.84
C GLY A 162 -4.67 2.86 -5.27
N LEU A 163 -4.57 1.67 -5.86
CA LEU A 163 -4.25 1.49 -7.27
C LEU A 163 -5.34 2.13 -8.16
N GLY A 164 -6.62 1.86 -7.88
CA GLY A 164 -7.73 2.51 -8.57
C GLY A 164 -7.72 4.04 -8.47
N TYR A 165 -7.34 4.59 -7.31
CA TYR A 165 -7.17 6.03 -7.12
C TYR A 165 -6.06 6.60 -8.00
N LEU A 166 -4.92 5.91 -8.11
CA LEU A 166 -3.84 6.35 -9.00
C LEU A 166 -4.29 6.31 -10.46
N LEU A 167 -5.03 5.28 -10.88
CA LEU A 167 -5.59 5.20 -12.23
C LEU A 167 -6.46 6.41 -12.54
N LEU A 168 -7.47 6.68 -11.72
CA LEU A 168 -8.39 7.79 -11.91
C LEU A 168 -7.75 9.20 -11.85
N LYS A 169 -6.50 9.31 -11.39
CA LYS A 169 -5.79 10.58 -11.25
C LYS A 169 -4.69 10.78 -12.30
N PHE A 170 -4.30 9.71 -13.00
CA PHE A 170 -3.27 9.74 -14.04
C PHE A 170 -3.84 9.40 -15.43
N ASP A 171 -4.97 8.69 -15.52
CA ASP A 171 -5.81 8.53 -16.72
C ASP A 171 -6.86 9.67 -16.78
#